data_AF-A0A497LR45-F1
#
_entry.id   AF-A0A497LR45-F1
#
_cell.length_a   1.000
_cell.length_b   1.000
_cell.length_c   1.000
_cell.angle_alpha   90.00
_cell.angle_beta   90.00
_cell.angle_gamma   90.00
#
_symmetry.space_group_name_H-M   'P 1'
#
loop_
_entity.id
_entity.type
_entity.pdbx_description
1 polymer ?
#
loop_
_entity_poly.entity_id
_entity_poly.type
_entity_poly.pdbx_seq_one_letter_code
_entity_poly.pdbx_strand_id
1 'polypeptide(L)'
;DTLGYRRFCRKIAKQIGSQIHEYTKNGVEIAAILGIEGSPTCAITKTTKGYTGGDPAESRNQKREKIREKGILIEELEKTLTKMKIKTRLIGIDNKAPEKATAEIKEILANS
;
A
#
# COMPACT_ATOMS: atom_id res chain seq x y z
N ASP A 1 -5.02 -13.87 -1.35
CA ASP A 1 -3.83 -14.02 -0.50
C ASP A 1 -3.36 -15.47 -0.55
N THR A 2 -2.51 -15.82 -1.51
CA THR A 2 -1.91 -17.16 -1.57
C THR A 2 -0.54 -17.12 -0.89
N LEU A 3 -0.10 -18.24 -0.32
CA LEU A 3 1.23 -18.33 0.32
C LEU A 3 2.36 -17.91 -0.62
N GLY A 4 2.27 -18.28 -1.90
CA GLY A 4 3.23 -17.89 -2.94
C GLY A 4 3.27 -16.38 -3.16
N TYR A 5 2.11 -15.75 -3.34
CA TYR A 5 2.01 -14.32 -3.58
C TYR A 5 2.45 -13.49 -2.36
N ARG A 6 2.03 -13.89 -1.15
CA ARG A 6 2.47 -13.20 0.07
C ARG A 6 3.99 -13.30 0.27
N ARG A 7 4.60 -14.45 -0.05
CA ARG A 7 6.08 -14.59 -0.07
C ARG A 7 6.73 -13.63 -1.05
N PHE A 8 6.15 -13.46 -2.23
CA PHE A 8 6.63 -12.52 -3.25
C PHE A 8 6.52 -11.06 -2.76
N CYS A 9 5.34 -10.64 -2.29
CA CYS A 9 5.14 -9.30 -1.71
C CYS A 9 6.08 -9.03 -0.54
N ARG A 10 6.34 -10.01 0.33
CA ARG A 10 7.31 -9.86 1.41
C ARG A 10 8.75 -9.61 0.93
N LYS A 11 9.17 -10.19 -0.21
CA LYS A 11 10.50 -9.89 -0.78
C LYS A 11 10.56 -8.44 -1.25
N ILE A 12 9.54 -7.96 -1.95
CA ILE A 12 9.43 -6.56 -2.40
C ILE A 12 9.41 -5.61 -1.19
N ALA A 13 8.58 -5.91 -0.19
CA ALA A 13 8.49 -5.12 1.04
C ALA A 13 9.85 -4.96 1.74
N LYS A 14 10.66 -6.03 1.79
CA LYS A 14 12.02 -5.96 2.34
C LYS A 14 12.94 -5.06 1.52
N GLN A 15 12.87 -5.12 0.19
CA GLN A 15 13.67 -4.27 -0.69
C GLN A 15 13.30 -2.79 -0.55
N ILE A 16 12.01 -2.48 -0.48
CA ILE A 16 11.50 -1.11 -0.24
C ILE A 16 11.91 -0.64 1.16
N GLY A 17 11.70 -1.47 2.18
CA GLY A 17 12.08 -1.16 3.56
C GLY A 17 13.57 -0.88 3.72
N SER A 18 14.43 -1.65 3.04
CA SER A 18 15.88 -1.40 3.05
C SER A 18 16.25 -0.05 2.43
N GLN A 19 15.59 0.34 1.34
CA GLN A 19 15.81 1.64 0.70
C GLN A 19 15.36 2.78 1.60
N ILE A 20 14.16 2.67 2.17
CA ILE A 20 13.64 3.65 3.14
C ILE A 20 14.59 3.78 4.33
N HIS A 21 15.06 2.67 4.89
CA HIS A 21 16.01 2.68 6.01
C HIS A 21 17.29 3.42 5.66
N GLU A 22 17.86 3.17 4.48
CA GLU A 22 19.06 3.88 4.03
C GLU A 22 18.82 5.37 3.84
N TYR A 23 17.69 5.76 3.22
CA TYR A 23 17.32 7.16 3.09
C TYR A 23 17.18 7.85 4.46
N THR A 24 16.47 7.24 5.40
CA THR A 24 16.29 7.80 6.75
C THR A 24 17.61 7.94 7.52
N LYS A 25 18.57 7.02 7.32
CA LYS A 25 19.91 7.13 7.89
C LYS A 25 20.70 8.30 7.35
N ASN A 26 20.44 8.70 6.10
CA ASN A 26 21.10 9.82 5.44
C ASN A 26 20.31 11.14 5.58
N GLY A 27 19.39 11.23 6.55
CA GLY A 27 18.65 12.44 6.85
C GLY A 27 17.49 12.75 5.91
N VAL A 28 17.12 11.80 5.04
CA VAL A 28 15.95 11.96 4.16
C VAL A 28 14.70 11.55 4.93
N GLU A 29 13.76 12.49 5.06
CA GLU A 29 12.45 12.21 5.63
C GLU A 29 11.52 11.54 4.61
N ILE A 30 10.82 10.49 5.04
CA ILE A 30 9.76 9.86 4.26
C ILE A 30 8.41 10.45 4.71
N ALA A 31 7.90 11.41 3.94
CA ALA A 31 6.65 12.10 4.23
C ALA A 31 5.44 11.15 4.30
N ALA A 32 5.27 10.29 3.28
CA ALA A 32 4.18 9.32 3.23
C ALA A 32 4.45 8.18 2.24
N ILE A 33 3.75 7.06 2.45
CA ILE A 33 3.59 5.97 1.47
C ILE A 33 2.17 6.05 0.92
N LEU A 34 2.05 6.07 -0.41
CA LEU A 34 0.78 6.14 -1.10
C LEU A 34 0.36 4.76 -1.61
N GLY A 35 -0.92 4.41 -1.46
CA GLY A 35 -1.48 3.15 -1.91
C GLY A 35 -2.84 3.32 -2.59
N ILE A 36 -3.13 2.54 -3.63
CA ILE A 36 -4.38 2.67 -4.39
C ILE A 36 -5.48 1.84 -3.72
N GLU A 37 -6.55 2.50 -3.28
CA GLU A 37 -7.70 1.83 -2.67
C GLU A 37 -8.42 0.92 -3.69
N GLY A 38 -8.94 -0.20 -3.19
CA GLY A 38 -9.52 -1.28 -3.98
C GLY A 38 -8.51 -2.26 -4.57
N SER A 39 -7.20 -1.96 -4.52
CA SER A 39 -6.16 -2.88 -4.99
C SER A 39 -5.90 -4.01 -3.99
N PRO A 40 -5.90 -5.29 -4.42
CA PRO A 40 -5.49 -6.44 -3.58
C PRO A 40 -4.03 -6.36 -3.11
N THR A 41 -3.22 -5.55 -3.80
CA THR A 41 -1.78 -5.46 -3.55
C THR A 41 -1.43 -4.24 -2.72
N CYS A 42 -1.95 -3.06 -3.07
CA CYS A 42 -1.48 -1.78 -2.55
C CYS A 42 -2.51 -0.93 -1.79
N ALA A 43 -3.72 -1.43 -1.51
CA ALA A 43 -4.70 -0.66 -0.73
C ALA A 43 -4.22 -0.36 0.70
N ILE A 44 -4.52 0.82 1.21
CA ILE A 44 -4.18 1.22 2.59
C ILE A 44 -5.30 0.86 3.57
N THR A 45 -6.57 0.99 3.18
CA THR A 45 -7.71 0.83 4.09
C THR A 45 -8.73 -0.18 3.58
N LYS A 46 -8.97 -0.20 2.27
CA LYS A 46 -10.08 -0.93 1.65
C LYS A 46 -9.60 -1.62 0.39
N THR A 47 -9.63 -2.94 0.38
CA THR A 47 -9.23 -3.75 -0.75
C THR A 47 -10.41 -4.46 -1.41
N THR A 48 -10.16 -5.16 -2.51
CA THR A 48 -11.13 -5.99 -3.22
C THR A 48 -10.67 -7.45 -3.19
N LYS A 49 -11.52 -8.36 -2.72
CA LYS A 49 -11.32 -9.82 -2.80
C LYS A 49 -12.26 -10.45 -3.83
N GLY A 50 -11.95 -11.68 -4.22
CA GLY A 50 -12.77 -12.47 -5.15
C GLY A 50 -12.27 -12.51 -6.59
N TYR A 51 -11.15 -11.84 -6.90
CA TYR A 51 -10.47 -12.03 -8.18
C TYR A 51 -9.63 -13.31 -8.15
N THR A 52 -9.91 -14.25 -9.04
CA THR A 52 -9.24 -15.56 -9.15
C THR A 52 -8.23 -15.62 -10.30
N GLY A 53 -8.02 -14.52 -11.03
CA GLY A 53 -7.14 -14.46 -12.19
C GLY A 53 -7.92 -14.41 -13.51
N GLY A 54 -7.21 -14.51 -14.64
CA GLY A 54 -7.79 -14.38 -15.98
C GLY A 54 -7.62 -12.99 -16.59
N ASP A 55 -8.42 -12.69 -17.60
CA ASP A 55 -8.41 -11.40 -18.28
C ASP A 55 -9.00 -10.30 -17.36
N PRO A 56 -8.29 -9.19 -17.11
CA PRO A 56 -8.82 -8.02 -16.42
C PRO A 56 -10.13 -7.48 -17.02
N ALA A 57 -10.37 -7.63 -18.32
CA ALA A 57 -11.61 -7.23 -18.97
C ALA A 57 -12.80 -8.11 -18.52
N GLU A 58 -12.60 -9.42 -18.36
CA GLU A 58 -13.62 -10.37 -17.91
C GLU A 58 -13.82 -10.38 -16.40
N SER A 59 -12.95 -9.68 -15.69
CA SER A 59 -12.96 -9.61 -14.24
C SER A 59 -14.22 -8.96 -13.64
N ARG A 60 -15.07 -8.32 -14.46
CA ARG A 60 -16.42 -7.83 -14.07
C ARG A 60 -17.40 -8.97 -13.79
N ASN A 61 -17.18 -10.15 -14.37
CA ASN A 61 -18.03 -11.33 -14.20
C ASN A 61 -17.68 -12.12 -12.93
N GLN A 62 -16.56 -11.79 -12.27
CA GLN A 62 -16.16 -12.41 -11.02
C GLN A 62 -16.79 -11.66 -9.84
N LYS A 63 -17.34 -12.41 -8.88
CA LYS A 63 -17.93 -11.84 -7.67
C LYS A 63 -16.83 -11.17 -6.84
N ARG A 64 -16.83 -9.84 -6.84
CA ARG A 64 -15.87 -9.01 -6.12
C ARG A 64 -16.49 -8.41 -4.90
N GLU A 65 -15.83 -8.57 -3.76
CA GLU A 65 -16.26 -7.97 -2.51
C GLU A 65 -15.25 -6.92 -2.07
N LYS A 66 -15.77 -5.74 -1.73
CA LYS A 66 -14.99 -4.67 -1.14
C LYS A 66 -14.93 -4.85 0.38
N ILE A 67 -13.74 -5.02 0.90
CA ILE A 67 -13.51 -5.29 2.33
C ILE A 67 -12.56 -4.27 2.93
N ARG A 68 -12.68 -4.03 4.25
CA ARG A 68 -11.78 -3.11 4.98
C ARG A 68 -10.51 -3.85 5.43
N GLU A 69 -9.63 -4.10 4.49
CA GLU A 69 -8.30 -4.69 4.71
C GLU A 69 -7.26 -3.98 3.85
N LYS A 70 -5.99 -4.10 4.26
CA LYS A 70 -4.83 -3.63 3.50
C LYS A 70 -4.54 -4.55 2.33
N GLY A 71 -3.89 -3.99 1.30
CA GLY A 71 -3.26 -4.79 0.27
C GLY A 71 -2.09 -5.59 0.84
N ILE A 72 -1.85 -6.78 0.29
CA ILE A 72 -0.87 -7.74 0.84
C ILE A 72 0.55 -7.15 0.89
N LEU A 73 0.93 -6.31 -0.09
CA LEU A 73 2.23 -5.64 -0.08
C LEU A 73 2.34 -4.61 1.04
N ILE A 74 1.27 -3.83 1.27
CA ILE A 74 1.23 -2.81 2.32
C ILE A 74 1.33 -3.46 3.70
N GLU A 75 0.63 -4.58 3.94
CA GLU A 75 0.76 -5.33 5.19
C GLU A 75 2.20 -5.78 5.46
N GLU A 76 2.86 -6.37 4.46
CA GLU A 76 4.24 -6.86 4.63
C GLU A 76 5.25 -5.70 4.73
N LEU A 77 5.00 -4.58 4.06
CA LEU A 77 5.82 -3.37 4.15
C LEU A 77 5.71 -2.71 5.52
N GLU A 78 4.50 -2.53 6.05
CA GLU A 78 4.27 -1.97 7.39
C GLU A 78 4.93 -2.82 8.48
N LYS A 79 4.82 -4.16 8.39
CA LYS A 79 5.54 -5.08 9.28
C LYS A 79 7.06 -4.90 9.18
N THR A 80 7.57 -4.68 7.96
CA THR A 80 9.01 -4.49 7.73
C THR A 80 9.49 -3.17 8.34
N LEU A 81 8.78 -2.07 8.09
CA LEU A 81 9.13 -0.74 8.61
C LEU A 81 9.00 -0.68 10.13
N THR A 82 7.98 -1.33 10.71
CA THR A 82 7.82 -1.42 12.17
C THR A 82 9.00 -2.14 12.82
N LYS A 83 9.51 -3.22 12.22
CA LYS A 83 10.73 -3.91 12.71
C LYS A 83 11.97 -3.02 12.64
N MET A 84 12.03 -2.11 11.67
CA MET A 84 13.09 -1.11 11.52
C MET A 84 12.87 0.13 12.40
N LYS A 85 11.75 0.19 13.16
CA LYS A 85 11.31 1.35 13.96
C LYS A 85 11.09 2.62 13.14
N ILE A 86 10.79 2.47 11.84
CA ILE A 86 10.49 3.57 10.94
C ILE A 86 8.98 3.82 10.97
N LYS A 87 8.59 5.05 11.33
CA LYS A 87 7.21 5.52 11.26
C LYS A 87 7.03 6.32 9.97
N THR A 88 5.93 6.08 9.27
CA THR A 88 5.56 6.82 8.06
C THR A 88 4.04 6.93 8.00
N ARG A 89 3.54 8.01 7.41
CA ARG A 89 2.13 8.14 7.05
C ARG A 89 1.80 7.16 5.93
N LEU A 90 0.59 6.60 5.95
CA LEU A 90 0.05 5.74 4.90
C LEU A 90 -1.21 6.42 4.35
N ILE A 91 -1.26 6.72 3.06
CA ILE A 91 -2.38 7.46 2.46
C ILE A 91 -3.00 6.63 1.34
N GLY A 92 -4.30 6.38 1.48
CA GLY A 92 -5.11 5.68 0.48
C GLY A 92 -5.61 6.64 -0.60
N ILE A 93 -5.32 6.34 -1.86
CA ILE A 93 -5.86 7.06 -3.02
C ILE A 93 -7.07 6.30 -3.54
N ASP A 94 -8.25 6.89 -3.41
CA ASP A 94 -9.45 6.44 -4.12
C ASP A 94 -9.54 7.14 -5.47
N ASN A 95 -9.44 6.40 -6.57
CA ASN A 95 -9.53 6.94 -7.93
C ASN A 95 -10.87 7.65 -8.21
N LYS A 96 -11.91 7.40 -7.42
CA LYS A 96 -13.20 8.09 -7.53
C LYS A 96 -13.26 9.42 -6.77
N ALA A 97 -12.32 9.64 -5.86
CA ALA A 97 -12.26 10.83 -5.01
C ALA A 97 -10.81 11.18 -4.64
N PRO A 98 -9.92 11.42 -5.63
CA PRO A 98 -8.49 11.68 -5.40
C PRO A 98 -8.20 12.97 -4.62
N GLU A 99 -9.15 13.91 -4.61
CA GLU A 99 -9.05 15.20 -3.92
C GLU A 99 -8.83 15.05 -2.40
N LYS A 100 -9.35 13.98 -1.79
CA LYS A 100 -9.13 13.70 -0.35
C LYS A 100 -7.67 13.39 -0.05
N ALA A 101 -7.07 12.48 -0.82
CA ALA A 101 -5.65 12.16 -0.70
C ALA A 101 -4.77 13.37 -1.00
N THR A 102 -5.18 14.19 -1.99
CA THR A 102 -4.46 15.42 -2.34
C THR A 102 -4.45 16.42 -1.18
N ALA A 103 -5.57 16.59 -0.46
CA ALA A 103 -5.64 17.46 0.71
C ALA A 103 -4.72 16.96 1.84
N GLU A 104 -4.73 15.66 2.14
CA GLU A 104 -3.86 15.06 3.15
C GLU A 104 -2.37 15.20 2.80
N ILE A 105 -2.00 14.99 1.52
CA ILE A 105 -0.63 15.19 1.05
C ILE A 105 -0.19 16.65 1.24
N LYS A 106 -1.06 17.63 0.89
CA LYS A 106 -0.76 19.05 1.09
C LYS A 106 -0.54 19.40 2.56
N GLU A 107 -1.35 18.83 3.46
CA GLU A 107 -1.20 19.04 4.90
C GLU A 107 0.13 18.48 5.42
N ILE A 108 0.53 17.29 4.95
CA ILE A 108 1.82 16.70 5.34
C ILE A 108 2.97 17.59 4.87
N LEU A 109 2.97 17.99 3.60
CA LEU A 109 4.03 18.81 3.02
C LEU A 109 4.11 20.23 3.62
N ALA A 110 2.99 20.77 4.11
CA ALA A 110 2.98 22.07 4.80
C ALA A 110 3.55 22.01 6.22
N ASN A 111 3.60 20.82 6.83
CA ASN A 111 4.10 20.57 8.19
C ASN A 111 5.46 19.84 8.21
N SER A 112 6.11 19.69 7.04
CA SER A 112 7.43 19.05 6.86
C SER A 112 8.56 20.06 6.85
#